data_AF-M6PZ68-F1
#
_entry.id   AF-M6PZ68-F1
#
_cell.length_a   1.000
_cell.length_b   1.000
_cell.length_c   1.000
_cell.angle_alpha   90.00
_cell.angle_beta   90.00
_cell.angle_gamma   90.00
#
_symmetry.space_group_name_H-M   'P 1'
#
loop_
_entity.id
_entity.type
_entity.pdbx_description
1 polymer ?
#
loop_
_entity_poly.entity_id
_entity_poly.type
_entity_poly.pdbx_seq_one_letter_code
_entity_poly.pdbx_strand_id
1 'polypeptide(L)'
;MKSLKEQAEQVSLDDFVWKLFEAWISLGAPNKDKWAFTALGRLGGDRIALKLTPLIKVWPGESQHQRAVLGLEILKTIGSDTALMQLNGIAQKVKFKGLKEMANTFMESIAKKKGLKKSELEDRVVPDCGLDEKGKENSISVLVHFNLYSVPI
;
A
#
# COMPACT_ATOMS: atom_id res chain seq x y z
N MET A 1 -15.74 22.58 -15.12
CA MET A 1 -15.85 22.53 -13.64
C MET A 1 -14.73 21.65 -13.15
N LYS A 2 -13.84 22.17 -12.30
CA LYS A 2 -12.82 21.36 -11.63
C LYS A 2 -13.49 20.46 -10.59
N SER A 3 -13.08 19.20 -10.49
CA SER A 3 -13.64 18.21 -9.56
C SER A 3 -13.27 18.55 -8.11
N LEU A 4 -14.05 18.07 -7.12
CA LEU A 4 -13.76 18.26 -5.70
C LEU A 4 -12.32 17.85 -5.30
N LYS A 5 -11.73 16.88 -6.02
CA LYS A 5 -10.32 16.46 -5.88
C LYS A 5 -9.32 17.56 -6.23
N GLU A 6 -9.65 18.44 -7.16
CA GLU A 6 -8.76 19.53 -7.59
C GLU A 6 -8.83 20.74 -6.65
N GLN A 7 -9.76 20.73 -5.68
CA GLN A 7 -9.91 21.77 -4.65
C GLN A 7 -9.44 21.31 -3.27
N ALA A 8 -9.43 20.01 -2.98
CA ALA A 8 -8.91 19.46 -1.74
C ALA A 8 -7.39 19.22 -1.83
N GLU A 9 -6.64 19.64 -0.82
CA GLU A 9 -5.23 19.24 -0.70
C GLU A 9 -5.14 17.71 -0.54
N GLN A 10 -4.22 17.08 -1.29
CA GLN A 10 -4.05 15.61 -1.25
C GLN A 10 -3.82 15.09 0.18
N VAL A 11 -3.15 15.89 1.02
CA VAL A 11 -2.95 15.61 2.45
C VAL A 11 -4.28 15.42 3.19
N SER A 12 -5.25 16.30 2.95
CA SER A 12 -6.59 16.22 3.56
C SER A 12 -7.36 14.99 3.08
N LEU A 13 -7.24 14.64 1.78
CA LEU A 13 -7.85 13.43 1.24
C LEU A 13 -7.24 12.16 1.87
N ASP A 14 -5.91 12.11 1.97
CA ASP A 14 -5.19 11.01 2.62
C ASP A 14 -5.60 10.85 4.09
N ASP A 15 -5.67 11.95 4.85
CA ASP A 15 -6.06 11.90 6.26
C ASP A 15 -7.51 11.44 6.42
N PHE A 16 -8.42 11.92 5.57
CA PHE A 16 -9.82 11.51 5.57
C PHE A 16 -9.98 10.00 5.30
N VAL A 17 -9.38 9.49 4.22
CA VAL A 17 -9.56 8.07 3.88
C VAL A 17 -8.80 7.15 4.81
N TRP A 18 -7.69 7.61 5.40
CA TRP A 18 -7.02 6.86 6.45
C TRP A 18 -7.90 6.72 7.69
N LYS A 19 -8.55 7.80 8.14
CA LYS A 19 -9.50 7.75 9.26
C LYS A 19 -10.69 6.85 8.99
N LEU A 20 -11.23 6.89 7.77
CA LEU A 20 -12.29 5.98 7.33
C LEU A 20 -11.86 4.50 7.40
N PHE A 21 -10.64 4.20 6.95
CA PHE A 21 -10.06 2.86 7.03
C PHE A 21 -9.85 2.41 8.49
N GLU A 22 -9.31 3.29 9.35
CA GLU A 22 -9.13 3.01 10.78
C GLU A 22 -10.48 2.67 11.45
N ALA A 23 -11.53 3.44 11.15
CA ALA A 23 -12.88 3.16 11.65
C ALA A 23 -13.38 1.78 11.17
N TRP A 24 -13.21 1.46 9.88
CA TRP A 24 -13.63 0.16 9.33
C TRP A 24 -12.88 -1.02 9.98
N ILE A 25 -11.57 -0.90 10.21
CA ILE A 25 -10.79 -1.92 10.92
C ILE A 25 -11.26 -2.06 12.37
N SER A 26 -11.51 -0.94 13.07
CA SER A 26 -11.97 -0.95 14.47
C SER A 26 -13.31 -1.67 14.67
N LEU A 27 -14.16 -1.68 13.64
CA LEU A 27 -15.44 -2.40 13.62
C LEU A 27 -15.29 -3.88 13.21
N GLY A 28 -14.05 -4.40 13.13
CA GLY A 28 -13.78 -5.79 12.76
C GLY A 28 -13.72 -6.04 11.25
N ALA A 29 -13.54 -4.99 10.43
CA ALA A 29 -13.45 -5.08 8.97
C ALA A 29 -14.68 -5.75 8.31
N PRO A 30 -15.92 -5.30 8.58
CA PRO A 30 -17.11 -5.95 8.07
C PRO A 30 -17.18 -5.92 6.54
N ASN A 31 -17.49 -7.06 5.94
CA ASN A 31 -17.51 -7.23 4.48
C ASN A 31 -18.50 -6.30 3.75
N LYS A 32 -19.65 -6.00 4.37
CA LYS A 32 -20.66 -5.07 3.82
C LYS A 32 -20.11 -3.65 3.61
N ASP A 33 -19.12 -3.26 4.42
CA ASP A 33 -18.50 -1.93 4.39
C ASP A 33 -17.09 -1.96 3.78
N LYS A 34 -16.76 -3.01 3.01
CA LYS A 34 -15.47 -3.15 2.30
C LYS A 34 -15.12 -1.94 1.42
N TRP A 35 -16.13 -1.17 0.99
CA TRP A 35 -15.96 0.08 0.25
C TRP A 35 -15.10 1.10 1.01
N ALA A 36 -15.11 1.09 2.35
CA ALA A 36 -14.29 1.96 3.17
C ALA A 36 -12.79 1.69 2.96
N PHE A 37 -12.43 0.42 2.78
CA PHE A 37 -11.05 0.04 2.47
C PHE A 37 -10.69 0.35 1.02
N THR A 38 -11.56 0.08 0.05
CA THR A 38 -11.28 0.37 -1.36
C THR A 38 -11.27 1.85 -1.70
N ALA A 39 -11.88 2.71 -0.86
CA ALA A 39 -11.78 4.16 -0.95
C ALA A 39 -10.33 4.66 -0.86
N LEU A 40 -9.46 3.96 -0.12
CA LEU A 40 -8.02 4.25 -0.08
C LEU A 40 -7.40 4.28 -1.48
N GLY A 41 -7.79 3.36 -2.36
CA GLY A 41 -7.24 3.29 -3.72
C GLY A 41 -7.70 4.43 -4.62
N ARG A 42 -8.91 4.96 -4.37
CA ARG A 42 -9.52 5.98 -5.23
C ARG A 42 -9.15 7.39 -4.83
N LEU A 43 -8.97 7.65 -3.53
CA LEU A 43 -8.77 8.98 -2.98
C LEU A 43 -7.36 9.16 -2.39
N GLY A 44 -6.73 8.07 -1.97
CA GLY A 44 -5.41 8.09 -1.35
C GLY A 44 -4.29 8.28 -2.37
N GLY A 45 -3.19 8.85 -1.90
CA GLY A 45 -1.93 9.01 -2.61
C GLY A 45 -0.76 8.35 -1.88
N ASP A 46 0.41 8.96 -1.98
CA ASP A 46 1.68 8.40 -1.51
C ASP A 46 1.69 8.08 -0.01
N ARG A 47 1.08 8.93 0.82
CA ARG A 47 1.03 8.70 2.28
C ARG A 47 0.23 7.43 2.60
N ILE A 48 -0.86 7.19 1.87
CA ILE A 48 -1.65 5.96 2.02
C ILE A 48 -0.84 4.74 1.58
N ALA A 49 -0.15 4.82 0.44
CA ALA A 49 0.70 3.73 -0.02
C ALA A 49 1.77 3.34 1.02
N LEU A 50 2.45 4.34 1.60
CA LEU A 50 3.48 4.14 2.62
C LEU A 50 2.89 3.53 3.91
N LYS A 51 1.75 4.05 4.39
CA LYS A 51 1.10 3.56 5.62
C LYS A 51 0.50 2.15 5.45
N LEU A 52 -0.07 1.84 4.29
CA LEU A 52 -0.75 0.58 4.04
C LEU A 52 0.22 -0.60 3.84
N THR A 53 1.40 -0.33 3.28
CA THR A 53 2.36 -1.38 2.88
C THR A 53 2.84 -2.29 4.03
N PRO A 54 3.21 -1.76 5.21
CA PRO A 54 3.52 -2.60 6.36
C PRO A 54 2.37 -3.54 6.74
N LEU A 55 1.12 -3.05 6.69
CA LEU A 55 -0.07 -3.86 7.01
C LEU A 55 -0.26 -5.02 6.02
N ILE A 56 -0.08 -4.75 4.72
CA ILE A 56 -0.13 -5.77 3.66
C ILE A 56 0.88 -6.90 3.91
N LYS A 57 2.07 -6.57 4.43
CA LYS A 57 3.13 -7.55 4.69
C LYS A 57 2.84 -8.44 5.90
N VAL A 58 2.07 -7.96 6.89
CA VAL A 58 1.77 -8.71 8.12
C VAL A 58 0.48 -9.54 8.04
N TRP A 59 -0.55 -9.03 7.34
CA TRP A 59 -1.86 -9.68 7.24
C TRP A 59 -1.87 -11.15 6.80
N PRO A 60 -1.01 -11.63 5.88
CA PRO A 60 -0.95 -13.06 5.57
C PRO A 60 -0.56 -13.92 6.78
N GLY A 61 0.23 -13.40 7.71
CA GLY A 61 0.58 -14.09 8.96
C GLY A 61 -0.54 -14.09 10.01
N GLU A 62 -1.52 -13.19 9.87
CA GLU A 62 -2.69 -13.07 10.73
C GLU A 62 -3.93 -13.78 10.13
N SER A 63 -3.71 -14.68 9.16
CA SER A 63 -4.77 -15.34 8.39
C SER A 63 -5.67 -14.38 7.57
N GLN A 64 -5.24 -13.13 7.36
CA GLN A 64 -5.97 -12.11 6.60
C GLN A 64 -5.49 -12.00 5.13
N HIS A 65 -5.29 -13.14 4.47
CA HIS A 65 -4.76 -13.20 3.09
C HIS A 65 -5.57 -12.36 2.10
N GLN A 66 -6.90 -12.42 2.16
CA GLN A 66 -7.78 -11.66 1.27
C GLN A 66 -7.61 -10.15 1.45
N ARG A 67 -7.37 -9.69 2.68
CA ARG A 67 -7.11 -8.28 2.99
C ARG A 67 -5.77 -7.83 2.42
N ALA A 68 -4.74 -8.68 2.50
CA ALA A 68 -3.45 -8.42 1.89
C ALA A 68 -3.53 -8.28 0.37
N VAL A 69 -4.24 -9.19 -0.31
CA VAL A 69 -4.47 -9.11 -1.77
C VAL A 69 -5.20 -7.82 -2.14
N LEU A 70 -6.24 -7.47 -1.41
CA LEU A 70 -6.97 -6.22 -1.65
C LEU A 70 -6.12 -4.97 -1.39
N GLY A 71 -5.20 -5.03 -0.43
CA GLY A 71 -4.21 -3.98 -0.23
C GLY A 71 -3.28 -3.81 -1.43
N LEU A 72 -2.87 -4.90 -2.10
CA LEU A 72 -2.11 -4.81 -3.36
C LEU A 72 -2.93 -4.15 -4.47
N GLU A 73 -4.23 -4.47 -4.56
CA GLU A 73 -5.13 -3.83 -5.51
C GLU A 73 -5.26 -2.33 -5.25
N ILE A 74 -5.28 -1.92 -3.98
CA ILE A 74 -5.28 -0.50 -3.59
C ILE A 74 -3.99 0.18 -4.04
N LEU A 75 -2.81 -0.39 -3.80
CA LEU A 75 -1.54 0.17 -4.27
C LEU A 75 -1.52 0.33 -5.81
N LYS A 76 -1.97 -0.72 -6.52
CA LYS A 76 -2.13 -0.68 -7.98
C LYS A 76 -3.10 0.40 -8.44
N THR A 77 -4.18 0.65 -7.68
CA THR A 77 -5.20 1.65 -8.01
C THR A 77 -4.70 3.07 -7.77
N ILE A 78 -3.95 3.31 -6.69
CA ILE A 78 -3.28 4.60 -6.44
C ILE A 78 -2.35 4.92 -7.61
N GLY A 79 -1.51 3.95 -8.00
CA GLY A 79 -0.74 4.01 -9.24
C GLY A 79 0.32 5.12 -9.33
N SER A 80 0.57 5.85 -8.24
CA SER A 80 1.69 6.78 -8.12
C SER A 80 3.02 6.03 -8.09
N ASP A 81 4.12 6.73 -8.39
CA ASP A 81 5.45 6.12 -8.39
C ASP A 81 5.79 5.53 -7.02
N THR A 82 5.45 6.24 -5.94
CA THR A 82 5.58 5.72 -4.56
C THR A 82 4.77 4.44 -4.36
N ALA A 83 3.52 4.37 -4.84
CA ALA A 83 2.68 3.18 -4.69
C ALA A 83 3.22 1.98 -5.49
N LEU A 84 3.68 2.23 -6.72
CA LEU A 84 4.32 1.22 -7.55
C LEU A 84 5.65 0.74 -6.93
N MET A 85 6.40 1.63 -6.27
CA MET A 85 7.64 1.29 -5.58
C MET A 85 7.35 0.34 -4.41
N GLN A 86 6.33 0.65 -3.62
CA GLN A 86 5.89 -0.24 -2.54
C GLN A 86 5.42 -1.60 -3.07
N LEU A 87 4.65 -1.61 -4.17
CA LEU A 87 4.20 -2.83 -4.83
C LEU A 87 5.37 -3.68 -5.31
N ASN A 88 6.38 -3.06 -5.94
CA ASN A 88 7.62 -3.74 -6.35
C ASN A 88 8.39 -4.29 -5.14
N GLY A 89 8.51 -3.50 -4.07
CA GLY A 89 9.15 -3.94 -2.83
C GLY A 89 8.51 -5.22 -2.25
N ILE A 90 7.17 -5.33 -2.32
CA ILE A 90 6.46 -6.56 -1.94
C ILE A 90 6.75 -7.69 -2.94
N ALA A 91 6.69 -7.42 -4.25
CA ALA A 91 6.94 -8.37 -5.32
C ALA A 91 8.34 -9.01 -5.26
N GLN A 92 9.32 -8.31 -4.68
CA GLN A 92 10.69 -8.80 -4.54
C GLN A 92 10.95 -9.49 -3.19
N LYS A 93 10.56 -8.86 -2.08
CA LYS A 93 11.11 -9.16 -0.74
C LYS A 93 10.15 -9.88 0.21
N VAL A 94 8.85 -10.00 -0.09
CA VAL A 94 7.93 -10.64 0.86
C VAL A 94 8.12 -12.16 0.92
N LYS A 95 8.08 -12.74 2.13
CA LYS A 95 8.25 -14.19 2.34
C LYS A 95 7.04 -15.04 1.92
N PHE A 96 5.87 -14.42 1.81
CA PHE A 96 4.63 -15.13 1.46
C PHE A 96 4.51 -15.31 -0.05
N LYS A 97 4.73 -16.54 -0.54
CA LYS A 97 4.78 -16.86 -1.97
C LYS A 97 3.56 -16.38 -2.76
N GLY A 98 2.34 -16.68 -2.31
CA GLY A 98 1.12 -16.28 -3.03
C GLY A 98 0.94 -14.75 -3.12
N LEU A 99 1.33 -14.02 -2.07
CA LEU A 99 1.30 -12.56 -2.09
C LEU A 99 2.37 -12.00 -3.04
N LYS A 100 3.56 -12.59 -3.04
CA LYS A 100 4.66 -12.25 -3.95
C LYS A 100 4.24 -12.45 -5.41
N GLU A 101 3.66 -13.59 -5.75
CA GLU A 101 3.19 -13.90 -7.11
C GLU A 101 2.10 -12.94 -7.58
N MET A 102 1.15 -12.60 -6.70
CA MET A 102 0.09 -11.64 -7.02
C MET A 102 0.64 -10.23 -7.28
N ALA A 103 1.58 -9.77 -6.46
CA ALA A 103 2.25 -8.49 -6.66
C ALA A 103 3.02 -8.45 -7.99
N ASN A 104 3.72 -9.54 -8.34
CA ASN A 104 4.41 -9.67 -9.62
C ASN A 104 3.44 -9.60 -10.82
N THR A 105 2.30 -10.29 -10.73
CA THR A 105 1.24 -10.26 -11.75
C THR A 105 0.70 -8.83 -11.93
N PHE A 106 0.56 -8.07 -10.85
CA PHE A 106 0.12 -6.68 -10.92
C PHE A 106 1.17 -5.78 -11.56
N MET A 107 2.45 -5.93 -11.21
CA MET A 107 3.55 -5.21 -11.87
C MET A 107 3.59 -5.46 -13.38
N GLU A 108 3.43 -6.71 -13.80
CA GLU A 108 3.36 -7.09 -15.23
C GLU A 108 2.15 -6.46 -15.93
N SER A 109 0.98 -6.48 -15.29
CA SER A 109 -0.24 -5.84 -15.79
C SER A 109 -0.05 -4.33 -15.96
N ILE A 110 0.63 -3.67 -15.02
CA ILE A 110 0.89 -2.23 -15.07
C ILE A 110 1.92 -1.90 -16.15
N ALA A 111 3.00 -2.67 -16.25
CA ALA A 111 4.01 -2.52 -17.29
C ALA A 111 3.40 -2.65 -18.68
N LYS A 112 2.61 -3.71 -18.91
CA LYS A 112 1.88 -3.91 -20.17
C LYS A 112 0.97 -2.74 -20.51
N LYS A 113 0.24 -2.18 -19.54
CA LYS A 113 -0.60 -1.00 -19.74
C LYS A 113 0.20 0.27 -20.10
N LYS A 114 1.43 0.38 -19.60
CA LYS A 114 2.36 1.47 -19.90
C LYS A 114 3.21 1.22 -21.15
N GLY A 115 3.01 0.10 -21.86
CA GLY A 115 3.82 -0.28 -23.03
C GLY A 115 5.27 -0.65 -22.69
N LEU A 116 5.52 -1.05 -21.44
CA LEU A 116 6.84 -1.39 -20.92
C LEU A 116 6.94 -2.89 -20.64
N LYS A 117 8.16 -3.42 -20.66
CA LYS A 117 8.49 -4.67 -19.98
C LYS A 117 8.47 -4.44 -18.47
N LYS A 118 8.25 -5.52 -17.73
CA LYS A 118 8.27 -5.50 -16.26
C LYS A 118 9.61 -4.99 -15.71
N SER A 119 10.74 -5.45 -16.26
CA SER A 119 12.07 -4.99 -15.86
C SER A 119 12.25 -3.48 -16.09
N GLU A 120 11.77 -2.96 -17.22
CA GLU A 120 11.83 -1.51 -17.51
C GLU A 120 10.94 -0.69 -16.57
N LEU A 121 9.81 -1.26 -16.12
CA LEU A 121 9.01 -0.65 -15.07
C LEU A 121 9.78 -0.69 -13.75
N GLU A 122 10.31 -1.84 -13.35
CA GLU A 122 11.10 -2.02 -12.12
C GLU A 122 12.24 -1.02 -12.04
N ASP A 123 13.04 -0.86 -13.11
CA ASP A 123 14.14 0.10 -13.19
C ASP A 123 13.69 1.56 -12.98
N ARG A 124 12.45 1.90 -13.35
CA ARG A 124 11.87 3.24 -13.16
C ARG A 124 11.26 3.46 -11.77
N VAL A 125 10.82 2.37 -11.12
CA VAL A 125 10.27 2.45 -9.75
C VAL A 125 11.30 2.22 -8.67
N VAL A 126 12.53 1.85 -9.05
CA VAL A 126 13.68 1.93 -8.16
C VAL A 126 13.90 3.43 -7.87
N PRO A 127 13.75 3.87 -6.61
CA PRO A 127 14.24 5.19 -6.25
C PRO A 127 15.74 5.17 -6.55
N ASP A 128 16.29 6.26 -7.07
CA ASP A 128 17.74 6.47 -7.04
C ASP A 128 18.14 6.19 -5.59
N CYS A 129 18.76 5.04 -5.36
CA CYS A 129 19.11 4.62 -4.03
C CYS A 129 19.99 5.75 -3.54
N GLY A 130 19.52 6.49 -2.53
CA GLY A 130 20.32 7.46 -1.81
C GLY A 130 21.46 6.72 -1.12
N LEU A 131 22.43 6.29 -1.92
CA LEU A 131 23.80 6.09 -1.53
C LEU A 131 24.28 7.51 -1.30
N ASP A 132 24.23 7.94 -0.04
CA ASP A 132 25.33 8.80 0.36
C ASP A 132 26.63 8.04 0.09
N GLU A 133 27.71 8.75 -0.22
CA GLU A 133 29.03 8.18 -0.51
C GLU A 133 29.63 7.37 0.67
N LYS A 134 28.84 7.01 1.69
CA LYS A 134 29.24 6.30 2.90
C LYS A 134 28.44 5.04 3.23
N GLY A 135 27.52 4.60 2.37
CA GLY A 135 26.99 3.22 2.45
C GLY A 135 26.36 2.85 3.80
N LYS A 136 25.55 3.74 4.39
CA LYS A 136 24.77 3.39 5.59
C LYS A 136 23.29 3.29 5.25
N GLU A 137 22.76 2.08 5.40
CA GLU A 137 21.33 1.82 5.39
C GLU A 137 20.70 2.55 6.59
N ASN A 138 19.88 3.58 6.33
CA ASN A 138 19.03 4.18 7.35
C ASN A 138 17.89 3.21 7.70
N SER A 139 18.22 2.17 8.47
CA SER A 139 17.25 1.36 9.19
C SER A 139 16.58 2.24 10.25
N ILE A 140 15.49 2.92 9.88
CA ILE A 140 14.56 3.42 10.87
C ILE A 140 13.82 2.19 11.42
N SER A 141 14.40 1.63 12.48
CA SER A 141 13.73 0.71 13.39
C SER A 141 12.61 1.49 14.08
N VAL A 142 11.39 1.45 13.52
CA VAL A 142 10.20 1.89 14.25
C VAL A 142 9.60 0.66 14.92
N LEU A 143 10.03 0.44 16.16
CA LEU A 143 9.23 -0.26 17.15
C LEU A 143 7.94 0.54 17.35
N VAL A 144 6.83 0.08 16.79
CA VAL A 144 5.51 0.39 17.35
C VAL A 144 4.84 -0.92 17.71
N HIS A 145 4.97 -1.30 18.99
CA HIS A 145 4.05 -2.21 19.64
C HIS A 145 2.66 -1.55 19.66
N PHE A 146 1.79 -1.91 18.73
CA PHE A 146 0.36 -1.64 18.88
C PHE A 146 -0.27 -2.77 19.69
N ASN A 147 -0.16 -2.65 21.02
CA ASN A 147 -1.03 -3.33 21.95
C ASN A 147 -2.30 -2.48 22.06
N LEU A 148 -3.40 -2.93 21.45
CA LEU A 148 -4.73 -2.39 21.74
C LEU A 148 -5.57 -3.49 22.37
N TYR A 149 -5.49 -3.49 23.70
CA TYR A 149 -6.57 -3.67 24.67
C TYR A 149 -7.74 -4.57 24.24
N SER A 150 -7.77 -5.74 24.89
CA SER A 150 -8.99 -6.42 25.31
C SER A 150 -10.04 -5.42 25.82
N VAL A 151 -11.23 -5.45 25.21
CA VAL A 151 -12.46 -4.96 25.82
C VAL A 151 -13.29 -6.20 26.13
N PRO A 152 -13.48 -6.59 27.40
CA PRO A 152 -14.44 -7.63 27.73
C PRO A 152 -15.86 -7.04 27.71
N ILE A 153 -16.83 -7.89 27.34
CA ILE A 153 -18.22 -7.75 27.76
C ILE A 153 -18.38 -8.63 29.01
#